data_AF-A0AAD3NFN1-F1
#
_entry.id   AF-A0AAD3NFN1-F1
#
_cell.length_a   1.000
_cell.length_b   1.000
_cell.length_c   1.000
_cell.angle_alpha   90.00
_cell.angle_beta   90.00
_cell.angle_gamma   90.00
#
_symmetry.space_group_name_H-M   'P 1'
#
loop_
_entity.id
_entity.type
_entity.pdbx_description
1 polymer ?
#
loop_
_entity_poly.entity_id
_entity_poly.type
_entity_poly.pdbx_seq_one_letter_code
_entity_poly.pdbx_strand_id
1 'polypeptide(L)'
;MGESDRSGCSHRLLLPGSAGVAMMLAKDEQSFCGVVFNDVYAASKFAMEGFCESLAVQLLKFNVTLSMIEPGPVHTEFEVKMIQEVKQRDCPGADADTVHYFKNVYLPSSVDIFEVLGQTPDDIAKCTKKVIEASSPRFRNMTNPLYTPIVALKYADETGGLSVHAFYHMLFNLGPLMHVSMTAMKYLTCGCLRSRTVSPN
;
A
#
# COMPACT_ATOMS: atom_id res chain seq x y z
N MET A 1 -18.29 31.24 40.03
CA MET A 1 -16.91 30.75 39.94
C MET A 1 -16.98 29.28 39.59
N GLY A 2 -16.76 28.95 38.32
CA GLY A 2 -16.83 27.58 37.81
C GLY A 2 -15.93 27.51 36.58
N GLU A 3 -14.81 26.81 36.75
CA GLU A 3 -13.74 26.59 35.77
C GLU A 3 -14.28 25.80 34.57
N SER A 4 -14.07 26.34 33.36
CA SER A 4 -14.35 25.66 32.10
C SER A 4 -13.04 25.07 31.58
N ASP A 5 -12.89 23.77 31.77
CA ASP A 5 -11.79 22.98 31.25
C ASP A 5 -12.06 22.67 29.77
N ARG A 6 -11.42 23.40 28.86
CA ARG A 6 -11.36 23.05 27.44
C ARG A 6 -10.04 22.34 27.21
N SER A 7 -10.10 21.01 27.14
CA SER A 7 -9.00 20.15 26.70
C SER A 7 -8.55 20.57 25.30
N GLY A 8 -7.38 21.20 25.26
CA GLY A 8 -6.73 21.64 24.04
C GLY A 8 -6.38 20.46 23.14
N CYS A 9 -6.94 20.46 21.94
CA CYS A 9 -6.45 19.68 20.82
C CYS A 9 -5.00 20.11 20.56
N SER A 10 -4.04 19.23 20.82
CA SER A 10 -2.60 19.52 20.68
C SER A 10 -2.22 19.54 19.19
N HIS A 11 -2.58 20.63 18.51
CA HIS A 11 -1.92 21.03 17.27
C HIS A 11 -0.55 21.57 17.63
N ARG A 12 0.46 20.70 17.62
CA ARG A 12 1.86 21.11 17.76
C ARG A 12 2.29 21.82 16.48
N LEU A 13 2.03 23.12 16.43
CA LEU A 13 2.59 24.06 15.48
C LEU A 13 4.13 23.95 15.55
N LEU A 14 4.77 23.65 14.42
CA LEU A 14 6.23 23.53 14.29
C LEU A 14 6.90 24.83 14.74
N LEU A 15 7.51 24.83 15.92
CA LEU A 15 8.38 25.90 16.38
C LEU A 15 9.74 25.80 15.65
N PRO A 16 10.33 26.94 15.22
CA PRO A 16 11.66 26.94 14.61
C PRO A 16 12.71 26.51 15.64
N GLY A 17 13.41 25.40 15.36
CA GLY A 17 14.53 24.90 16.18
C GLY A 17 14.32 23.53 16.83
N SER A 18 13.11 22.97 16.83
CA SER A 18 12.88 21.58 17.23
C SER A 18 12.97 20.65 16.02
N ALA A 19 13.82 19.62 16.09
CA ALA A 19 13.82 18.53 15.11
C ALA A 19 12.39 17.96 15.02
N GLY A 20 11.76 18.13 13.87
CA GLY A 20 10.38 17.71 13.64
C GLY A 20 10.34 16.46 12.77
N VAL A 21 9.48 15.49 13.11
CA VAL A 21 9.15 14.40 12.20
C VAL A 21 7.80 14.75 11.57
N ALA A 22 7.80 14.97 10.25
CA ALA A 22 6.58 15.08 9.47
C ALA A 22 6.29 13.70 8.85
N MET A 23 5.11 13.15 9.11
CA MET A 23 4.73 11.84 8.57
C MET A 23 3.60 12.00 7.56
N MET A 24 3.77 11.38 6.40
CA MET A 24 2.74 11.30 5.39
C MET A 24 2.38 9.83 5.18
N LEU A 25 1.11 9.49 5.37
CA LEU A 25 0.60 8.18 4.98
C LEU A 25 0.33 8.19 3.47
N ALA A 26 1.36 7.86 2.68
CA ALA A 26 1.24 7.68 1.24
C ALA A 26 0.81 6.23 0.95
N LYS A 27 -0.49 6.00 0.79
CA LYS A 27 -1.04 4.64 0.63
C LYS A 27 -0.64 3.95 -0.70
N ASP A 28 -0.40 2.64 -0.59
CA ASP A 28 -0.33 1.55 -1.57
C ASP A 28 1.02 1.26 -2.26
N GLU A 29 1.59 0.09 -1.97
CA GLU A 29 2.70 -0.57 -2.70
C GLU A 29 2.37 -0.79 -4.20
N GLN A 30 1.10 -0.68 -4.59
CA GLN A 30 0.67 -0.59 -6.00
C GLN A 30 1.17 0.68 -6.70
N SER A 31 1.70 1.64 -5.96
CA SER A 31 2.42 2.79 -6.51
C SER A 31 3.83 2.42 -7.03
N PHE A 32 4.32 1.19 -6.80
CA PHE A 32 5.51 0.70 -7.51
C PHE A 32 5.16 0.05 -8.84
N CYS A 33 3.94 -0.46 -9.01
CA CYS A 33 3.55 -1.27 -10.15
C CYS A 33 2.11 -0.95 -10.57
N GLY A 34 1.93 -0.34 -11.75
CA GLY A 34 0.60 -0.05 -12.29
C GLY A 34 -0.27 -1.30 -12.30
N VAL A 35 -1.38 -1.25 -11.56
CA VAL A 35 -2.38 -2.32 -11.52
C VAL A 35 -3.48 -1.98 -12.52
N VAL A 36 -3.78 -2.93 -13.42
CA VAL A 36 -4.83 -2.78 -14.43
C VAL A 36 -6.16 -2.41 -13.74
N PHE A 37 -6.92 -1.49 -14.34
CA PHE A 37 -8.19 -0.95 -13.83
C PHE A 37 -8.08 -0.03 -12.60
N ASN A 38 -6.86 0.31 -12.14
CA ASN A 38 -6.62 1.29 -11.08
C ASN A 38 -5.86 2.53 -11.61
N ASP A 39 -5.96 2.87 -12.89
CA ASP A 39 -5.09 3.85 -13.55
C ASP A 39 -5.06 5.22 -12.85
N VAL A 40 -6.24 5.80 -12.59
CA VAL A 40 -6.37 7.10 -11.92
C VAL A 40 -5.90 7.03 -10.46
N TYR A 41 -6.18 5.91 -9.81
CA TYR A 41 -5.73 5.66 -8.44
C TYR A 41 -4.20 5.60 -8.38
N ALA A 42 -3.58 4.78 -9.22
CA ALA A 42 -2.13 4.64 -9.34
C ALA A 42 -1.48 5.98 -9.68
N ALA A 43 -1.97 6.70 -10.70
CA ALA A 43 -1.45 8.02 -11.07
C ALA A 43 -1.44 8.99 -9.88
N SER A 44 -2.51 9.00 -9.08
CA SER A 44 -2.60 9.83 -7.87
C SER A 44 -1.57 9.43 -6.81
N LYS A 45 -1.24 8.15 -6.68
CA LYS A 45 -0.22 7.67 -5.72
C LYS A 45 1.20 7.97 -6.18
N PHE A 46 1.51 7.77 -7.45
CA PHE A 46 2.79 8.20 -8.03
C PHE A 46 2.99 9.72 -7.88
N ALA A 47 1.93 10.51 -8.05
CA ALA A 47 1.99 11.97 -7.82
C ALA A 47 2.33 12.30 -6.35
N MET A 48 1.77 11.57 -5.38
CA MET A 48 2.10 11.73 -3.97
C MET A 48 3.56 11.38 -3.67
N GLU A 49 4.10 10.34 -4.29
CA GLU A 49 5.53 10.01 -4.14
C GLU A 49 6.44 11.14 -4.64
N GLY A 50 6.21 11.61 -5.87
CA GLY A 50 7.00 12.71 -6.44
C GLY A 50 6.89 13.99 -5.62
N PHE A 51 5.68 14.29 -5.11
CA PHE A 51 5.45 15.40 -4.20
C PHE A 51 6.22 15.25 -2.88
N CYS A 52 6.10 14.09 -2.22
CA CYS A 52 6.76 13.84 -0.94
C CYS A 52 8.28 13.81 -1.06
N GLU A 53 8.83 13.27 -2.14
CA GLU A 53 10.27 13.25 -2.40
C GLU A 53 10.81 14.67 -2.60
N SER A 54 10.10 15.47 -3.40
CA SER A 54 10.43 16.90 -3.60
C SER A 54 10.33 17.71 -2.32
N LEU A 55 9.33 17.43 -1.47
CA LEU A 55 9.12 18.10 -0.19
C LEU A 55 10.18 17.69 0.84
N ALA A 56 10.56 16.40 0.89
CA ALA A 56 11.57 15.91 1.80
C ALA A 56 12.91 16.65 1.62
N VAL A 57 13.34 16.86 0.37
CA VAL A 57 14.56 17.62 0.05
C VAL A 57 14.52 19.05 0.62
N GLN A 58 13.36 19.71 0.53
CA GLN A 58 13.18 21.07 1.07
C GLN A 58 13.20 21.09 2.60
N LEU A 59 12.54 20.11 3.23
CA LEU A 59 12.42 20.00 4.68
C LEU A 59 13.75 19.72 5.40
N LEU A 60 14.73 19.13 4.70
CA LEU A 60 16.09 18.97 5.23
C LEU A 60 16.72 20.30 5.67
N LYS A 61 16.39 21.42 5.01
CA LYS A 61 16.87 22.76 5.42
C LYS A 61 16.30 23.24 6.76
N PHE A 62 15.15 22.71 7.16
CA PHE A 62 14.47 23.06 8.40
C PHE A 62 14.70 22.03 9.51
N ASN A 63 15.60 21.06 9.29
CA ASN A 63 15.81 19.92 10.19
C ASN A 63 14.50 19.17 10.48
N VAL A 64 13.65 19.05 9.45
CA VAL A 64 12.42 18.28 9.48
C VAL A 64 12.62 17.04 8.62
N THR A 65 12.42 15.86 9.21
CA THR A 65 12.50 14.60 8.49
C THR A 65 11.11 14.20 8.03
N LEU A 66 10.96 13.93 6.73
CA LEU A 66 9.73 13.39 6.16
C LEU A 66 9.85 11.87 5.97
N SER A 67 8.84 11.13 6.43
CA SER A 67 8.74 9.69 6.23
C SER A 67 7.40 9.32 5.62
N MET A 68 7.46 8.47 4.59
CA MET A 68 6.33 7.80 3.96
C MET A 68 6.14 6.42 4.57
N ILE A 69 4.90 6.09 4.89
CA ILE A 69 4.46 4.73 5.20
C ILE A 69 3.74 4.21 3.96
N GLU A 70 4.24 3.10 3.41
CA GLU A 70 3.78 2.49 2.15
C GLU A 70 3.10 1.16 2.47
N PRO A 71 1.78 1.17 2.69
CA PRO A 71 1.07 -0.05 3.02
C PRO A 71 0.78 -0.93 1.82
N GLY A 72 0.66 -2.23 2.07
CA GLY A 72 0.01 -3.16 1.14
C GLY A 72 -1.52 -3.08 1.24
N PRO A 73 -2.24 -4.11 0.76
CA PRO A 73 -3.68 -4.23 0.97
C PRO A 73 -4.01 -4.19 2.47
N VAL A 74 -4.98 -3.38 2.88
CA VAL A 74 -5.39 -3.25 4.29
C VAL A 74 -6.86 -3.58 4.41
N HIS A 75 -7.18 -4.53 5.28
CA HIS A 75 -8.55 -4.91 5.59
C HIS A 75 -9.24 -3.76 6.30
N THR A 76 -10.14 -3.09 5.56
CA THR A 76 -10.94 -1.97 6.05
C THR A 76 -12.36 -2.13 5.55
N GLU A 77 -13.32 -1.56 6.27
CA GLU A 77 -14.72 -1.55 5.81
C GLU A 77 -14.91 -0.86 4.45
N PHE A 78 -13.98 0.05 4.10
CA PHE A 78 -13.96 0.74 2.81
C PHE A 78 -13.75 -0.22 1.64
N GLU A 79 -12.82 -1.18 1.77
CA GLU A 79 -12.52 -2.17 0.74
C GLU A 79 -13.75 -3.05 0.43
N VAL A 80 -14.37 -3.60 1.47
CA VAL A 80 -15.54 -4.47 1.34
C VAL A 80 -16.69 -3.76 0.62
N LYS A 81 -16.96 -2.50 0.98
CA LYS A 81 -17.99 -1.67 0.33
C LYS A 81 -17.64 -1.37 -1.13
N MET A 82 -16.40 -0.96 -1.40
CA MET A 82 -15.92 -0.69 -2.76
C MET A 82 -16.08 -1.91 -3.68
N ILE A 83 -15.64 -3.10 -3.23
CA ILE A 83 -15.75 -4.33 -4.02
C ILE A 83 -17.22 -4.70 -4.28
N GLN A 84 -18.10 -4.54 -3.28
CA GLN A 84 -19.53 -4.81 -3.45
C GLN A 84 -20.21 -3.85 -4.42
N GLU A 85 -19.94 -2.55 -4.30
CA GLU A 85 -20.48 -1.52 -5.19
C GLU A 85 -19.99 -1.72 -6.63
N VAL A 86 -18.71 -2.03 -6.80
CA VAL A 86 -18.10 -2.26 -8.12
C VAL A 86 -18.66 -3.51 -8.79
N LYS A 87 -18.93 -4.59 -8.05
CA LYS A 87 -19.57 -5.80 -8.58
C LYS A 87 -20.97 -5.51 -9.16
N GLN A 88 -21.71 -4.60 -8.52
CA GLN A 88 -23.09 -4.26 -8.90
C GLN A 88 -23.17 -3.13 -9.93
N ARG A 89 -22.06 -2.46 -10.22
CA ARG A 89 -22.05 -1.31 -11.13
C ARG A 89 -22.20 -1.74 -12.59
N ASP A 90 -23.02 -1.00 -13.31
CA ASP A 90 -23.01 -1.00 -14.77
C ASP A 90 -21.81 -0.20 -15.26
N CYS A 91 -21.22 -0.65 -16.38
CA CYS A 91 -20.07 -0.02 -17.02
C CYS A 91 -20.51 0.58 -18.38
N PRO A 92 -21.34 1.64 -18.38
CA PRO A 92 -21.82 2.22 -19.63
C PRO A 92 -20.64 2.78 -20.43
N GLY A 93 -20.58 2.43 -21.72
CA GLY A 93 -19.53 2.89 -22.63
C GLY A 93 -18.25 2.04 -22.66
N ALA A 94 -18.13 1.02 -21.82
CA ALA A 94 -17.08 0.02 -21.95
C ALA A 94 -17.52 -1.10 -22.93
N ASP A 95 -16.58 -1.64 -23.71
CA ASP A 95 -16.84 -2.78 -24.57
C ASP A 95 -17.01 -4.08 -23.75
N ALA A 96 -17.64 -5.09 -24.36
CA ALA A 96 -17.97 -6.33 -23.68
C ALA A 96 -16.74 -7.09 -23.16
N ASP A 97 -15.61 -7.03 -23.86
CA ASP A 97 -14.39 -7.73 -23.48
C ASP A 97 -13.76 -7.06 -22.27
N THR A 98 -13.67 -5.72 -22.26
CA THR A 98 -13.19 -4.96 -21.10
C THR A 98 -14.05 -5.23 -19.85
N VAL A 99 -15.37 -5.25 -19.99
CA VAL A 99 -16.28 -5.59 -18.88
C VAL A 99 -16.07 -7.04 -18.42
N HIS A 100 -15.89 -7.98 -19.35
CA HIS A 100 -15.62 -9.37 -19.03
C HIS A 100 -14.31 -9.52 -18.24
N TYR A 101 -13.21 -8.92 -18.72
CA TYR A 101 -11.92 -8.97 -18.02
C TYR A 101 -11.99 -8.33 -16.64
N PHE A 102 -12.64 -7.18 -16.53
CA PHE A 102 -12.80 -6.52 -15.25
C PHE A 102 -13.56 -7.40 -14.24
N LYS A 103 -14.75 -7.89 -14.62
CA LYS A 103 -15.64 -8.60 -13.71
C LYS A 103 -15.20 -10.03 -13.42
N ASN A 104 -14.64 -10.75 -14.40
CA ASN A 104 -14.38 -12.18 -14.30
C ASN A 104 -12.91 -12.54 -14.09
N VAL A 105 -11.97 -11.61 -14.34
CA VAL A 105 -10.53 -11.85 -14.16
C VAL A 105 -9.96 -10.97 -13.07
N TYR A 106 -10.08 -9.65 -13.23
CA TYR A 106 -9.47 -8.69 -12.31
C TYR A 106 -10.13 -8.70 -10.92
N LEU A 107 -11.45 -8.54 -10.83
CA LEU A 107 -12.14 -8.45 -9.54
C LEU A 107 -11.93 -9.70 -8.66
N PRO A 108 -12.08 -10.95 -9.15
CA PRO A 108 -11.79 -12.13 -8.34
C PRO A 108 -10.33 -12.19 -7.88
N SER A 109 -9.38 -11.88 -8.78
CA SER A 109 -7.95 -11.86 -8.44
C SER A 109 -7.63 -10.81 -7.38
N SER A 110 -8.27 -9.64 -7.46
CA SER A 110 -8.10 -8.57 -6.46
C SER A 110 -8.59 -9.00 -5.09
N VAL A 111 -9.74 -9.67 -5.00
CA VAL A 111 -10.26 -10.24 -3.74
C VAL A 111 -9.29 -11.25 -3.15
N ASP A 112 -8.78 -12.19 -3.95
CA ASP A 112 -7.82 -13.18 -3.46
C ASP A 112 -6.53 -12.52 -2.95
N ILE A 113 -6.00 -11.52 -3.66
CA ILE A 113 -4.82 -10.76 -3.23
C ILE A 113 -5.08 -10.07 -1.90
N PHE A 114 -6.25 -9.44 -1.73
CA PHE A 114 -6.63 -8.82 -0.46
C PHE A 114 -6.73 -9.84 0.66
N GLU A 115 -7.29 -11.02 0.42
CA GLU A 115 -7.37 -12.09 1.43
C GLU A 115 -5.99 -12.65 1.83
N VAL A 116 -5.05 -12.80 0.89
CA VAL A 116 -3.73 -13.41 1.17
C VAL A 116 -2.74 -12.41 1.72
N LEU A 117 -2.69 -11.21 1.13
CA LEU A 117 -1.69 -10.19 1.42
C LEU A 117 -2.23 -9.06 2.30
N GLY A 118 -3.50 -9.15 2.72
CA GLY A 118 -4.14 -8.16 3.57
C GLY A 118 -3.49 -8.00 4.93
N GLN A 119 -3.34 -6.74 5.33
CA GLN A 119 -2.84 -6.33 6.63
C GLN A 119 -3.98 -5.77 7.49
N THR A 120 -3.81 -5.82 8.80
CA THR A 120 -4.75 -5.18 9.72
C THR A 120 -4.40 -3.70 9.91
N PRO A 121 -5.35 -2.84 10.28
CA PRO A 121 -5.05 -1.47 10.70
C PRO A 121 -4.02 -1.41 11.84
N ASP A 122 -4.03 -2.40 12.73
CA ASP A 122 -3.05 -2.52 13.82
C ASP A 122 -1.63 -2.78 13.31
N ASP A 123 -1.45 -3.53 12.22
CA ASP A 123 -0.13 -3.73 11.60
C ASP A 123 0.42 -2.41 11.04
N ILE A 124 -0.45 -1.61 10.43
CA ILE A 124 -0.10 -0.27 9.95
C ILE A 124 0.24 0.64 11.13
N ALA A 125 -0.57 0.63 12.20
CA ALA A 125 -0.31 1.40 13.41
C ALA A 125 1.02 1.03 14.07
N LYS A 126 1.36 -0.26 14.14
CA LYS A 126 2.66 -0.73 14.65
C LYS A 126 3.83 -0.25 13.79
N CYS A 127 3.70 -0.27 12.46
CA CYS A 127 4.73 0.26 11.57
C CYS A 127 4.91 1.77 11.77
N THR A 128 3.81 2.52 11.76
CA THR A 128 3.78 3.96 12.02
C THR A 128 4.44 4.32 13.34
N LYS A 129 4.11 3.60 14.43
CA LYS A 129 4.72 3.79 15.74
C LYS A 129 6.24 3.62 15.68
N LYS A 130 6.74 2.56 15.03
CA LYS A 130 8.20 2.34 14.89
C LYS A 130 8.90 3.49 14.17
N VAL A 131 8.26 4.09 13.17
CA VAL A 131 8.84 5.23 12.45
C VAL A 131 8.83 6.49 13.30
N ILE A 132 7.77 6.74 14.08
CA ILE A 132 7.70 7.88 15.01
C ILE A 132 8.77 7.78 16.11
N GLU A 133 9.01 6.57 16.62
CA GLU A 133 9.97 6.31 17.71
C GLU A 133 11.42 6.20 17.22
N ALA A 134 11.66 6.15 15.90
CA ALA A 134 13.00 6.01 15.35
C ALA A 134 13.82 7.30 15.52
N SER A 135 15.06 7.16 16.01
CA SER A 135 16.02 8.27 16.11
C SER A 135 16.46 8.81 14.74
N SER A 136 16.41 7.96 13.71
CA SER A 136 16.68 8.31 12.31
C SER A 136 15.67 7.58 11.42
N PRO A 137 14.46 8.15 11.23
CA PRO A 137 13.42 7.48 10.46
C PRO A 137 13.76 7.50 8.97
N ARG A 138 13.50 6.38 8.28
CA ARG A 138 13.73 6.26 6.84
C ARG A 138 12.69 7.03 6.05
N PHE A 139 13.05 7.46 4.84
CA PHE A 139 12.11 8.11 3.93
C PHE A 139 10.99 7.17 3.47
N ARG A 140 11.29 5.92 3.10
CA ARG A 140 10.30 4.91 2.69
C ARG A 140 10.19 3.77 3.70
N ASN A 141 8.96 3.40 4.06
CA ASN A 141 8.68 2.32 5.01
C ASN A 141 7.54 1.44 4.49
N MET A 142 7.89 0.40 3.73
CA MET A 142 6.96 -0.65 3.29
C MET A 142 6.44 -1.42 4.50
N THR A 143 5.13 -1.60 4.59
CA THR A 143 4.52 -2.35 5.70
C THR A 143 4.34 -3.82 5.39
N ASN A 144 4.36 -4.24 4.12
CA ASN A 144 4.19 -5.63 3.72
C ASN A 144 5.43 -6.20 3.01
N PRO A 145 6.29 -6.98 3.70
CA PRO A 145 7.48 -7.55 3.07
C PRO A 145 7.17 -8.54 1.94
N LEU A 146 5.93 -9.05 1.84
CA LEU A 146 5.51 -9.95 0.77
C LEU A 146 5.53 -9.27 -0.62
N TYR A 147 5.52 -7.94 -0.69
CA TYR A 147 5.64 -7.20 -1.95
C TYR A 147 7.09 -6.96 -2.39
N THR A 148 8.08 -7.28 -1.55
CA THR A 148 9.51 -7.07 -1.88
C THR A 148 9.92 -7.70 -3.23
N PRO A 149 9.52 -8.94 -3.58
CA PRO A 149 9.87 -9.54 -4.87
C PRO A 149 9.27 -8.78 -6.06
N ILE A 150 8.05 -8.26 -5.89
CA ILE A 150 7.34 -7.51 -6.92
C ILE A 150 8.01 -6.14 -7.14
N VAL A 151 8.36 -5.45 -6.06
CA VAL A 151 9.12 -4.20 -6.11
C VAL A 151 10.50 -4.43 -6.74
N ALA A 152 11.20 -5.50 -6.36
CA ALA A 152 12.49 -5.85 -6.95
C ALA A 152 12.37 -6.10 -8.46
N LEU A 153 11.32 -6.80 -8.91
CA LEU A 153 11.05 -7.05 -10.32
C LEU A 153 10.84 -5.75 -11.11
N LYS A 154 10.19 -4.75 -10.52
CA LYS A 154 9.99 -3.43 -11.14
C LYS A 154 11.30 -2.72 -11.46
N TYR A 155 12.26 -2.81 -10.54
CA TYR A 155 13.57 -2.15 -10.66
C TYR A 155 14.63 -3.00 -11.38
N ALA A 156 14.36 -4.28 -11.62
CA ALA A 156 15.30 -5.20 -12.27
C ALA A 156 15.50 -4.91 -13.77
N ASP A 157 14.59 -4.16 -14.40
CA ASP A 157 14.62 -3.84 -15.82
C ASP A 157 14.32 -2.35 -16.05
N GLU A 158 15.32 -1.62 -16.54
CA GLU A 158 15.22 -0.19 -16.83
C GLU A 158 14.21 0.13 -17.94
N THR A 159 13.92 -0.82 -18.84
CA THR A 159 12.91 -0.63 -19.90
C THR A 159 11.48 -0.75 -19.37
N GLY A 160 11.31 -1.35 -18.20
CA GLY A 160 10.02 -1.67 -17.58
C GLY A 160 9.26 -2.83 -18.22
N GLY A 161 9.74 -3.39 -19.34
CA GLY A 161 9.08 -4.47 -20.08
C GLY A 161 8.90 -5.73 -19.23
N LEU A 162 9.92 -6.13 -18.47
CA LEU A 162 9.88 -7.28 -17.58
C LEU A 162 8.73 -7.19 -16.59
N SER A 163 8.59 -6.03 -15.93
CA SER A 163 7.51 -5.82 -14.95
C SER A 163 6.13 -5.89 -15.62
N VAL A 164 5.95 -5.19 -16.74
CA VAL A 164 4.67 -5.13 -17.47
C VAL A 164 4.25 -6.53 -17.95
N HIS A 165 5.16 -7.26 -18.58
CA HIS A 165 4.88 -8.62 -19.04
C HIS A 165 4.61 -9.57 -17.88
N ALA A 166 5.37 -9.48 -16.78
CA ALA A 166 5.12 -10.33 -15.62
C ALA A 166 3.71 -10.11 -15.05
N PHE A 167 3.26 -8.87 -14.87
CA PHE A 167 1.90 -8.58 -14.41
C PHE A 167 0.83 -9.03 -15.42
N TYR A 168 1.06 -8.81 -16.70
CA TYR A 168 0.16 -9.29 -17.75
C TYR A 168 -0.01 -10.81 -17.68
N HIS A 169 1.09 -11.57 -17.60
CA HIS A 169 1.03 -13.02 -17.51
C HIS A 169 0.43 -13.49 -16.18
N MET A 170 0.77 -12.83 -15.07
CA MET A 170 0.21 -13.13 -13.75
C MET A 170 -1.31 -12.99 -13.73
N LEU A 171 -1.84 -11.91 -14.34
CA LEU A 171 -3.27 -11.61 -14.33
C LEU A 171 -4.07 -12.39 -15.37
N PHE A 172 -3.56 -12.51 -16.60
CA PHE A 172 -4.33 -13.04 -17.74
C PHE A 172 -3.99 -14.47 -18.14
N ASN A 173 -2.75 -14.92 -17.92
CA ASN A 173 -2.29 -16.22 -18.44
C ASN A 173 -2.06 -17.27 -17.36
N LEU A 174 -1.82 -16.84 -16.12
CA LEU A 174 -1.48 -17.69 -14.98
C LEU A 174 -2.60 -17.75 -13.94
N GLY A 175 -3.83 -17.39 -14.27
CA GLY A 175 -4.97 -17.39 -13.34
C GLY A 175 -5.10 -18.65 -12.47
N PRO A 176 -5.10 -19.87 -13.04
CA PRO A 176 -5.14 -21.11 -12.26
C PRO A 176 -3.92 -21.29 -11.35
N LEU A 177 -2.72 -20.95 -11.83
CA LEU A 177 -1.48 -21.04 -11.05
C LEU A 177 -1.51 -20.03 -9.89
N MET A 178 -1.98 -18.81 -10.14
CA MET A 178 -2.16 -17.78 -9.13
C MET A 178 -3.14 -18.22 -8.06
N HIS A 179 -4.29 -18.78 -8.44
CA HIS A 179 -5.26 -19.29 -7.50
C HIS A 179 -4.68 -20.42 -6.63
N VAL A 180 -3.96 -21.39 -7.22
CA VAL A 180 -3.30 -22.48 -6.46
C VAL A 180 -2.22 -21.92 -5.53
N SER A 181 -1.41 -20.98 -6.02
CA SER A 181 -0.32 -20.36 -5.25
C SER A 181 -0.85 -19.54 -4.08
N MET A 182 -1.91 -18.75 -4.31
CA MET A 182 -2.59 -17.97 -3.28
C MET A 182 -3.26 -18.89 -2.27
N THR A 183 -3.91 -19.97 -2.70
CA THR A 183 -4.50 -20.99 -1.81
C THR A 183 -3.43 -21.64 -0.94
N ALA A 184 -2.30 -22.06 -1.53
CA ALA A 184 -1.17 -22.61 -0.79
C ALA A 184 -0.60 -21.59 0.21
N MET A 185 -0.44 -20.33 -0.20
CA MET A 185 -0.02 -19.25 0.71
C MET A 185 -1.02 -19.05 1.85
N LYS A 186 -2.34 -19.06 1.61
CA LYS A 186 -3.38 -18.98 2.66
C LYS A 186 -3.17 -20.07 3.72
N TYR A 187 -2.86 -21.30 3.31
CA TYR A 187 -2.58 -22.39 4.26
C TYR A 187 -1.26 -22.22 5.01
N LEU A 188 -0.21 -21.73 4.33
CA LEU A 188 1.11 -21.50 4.91
C LEU A 188 1.13 -20.30 5.88
N THR A 189 0.32 -19.27 5.62
CA THR A 189 0.19 -18.08 6.48
C THR A 189 -0.88 -18.22 7.55
N CYS A 190 -1.70 -19.29 7.49
CA CYS A 190 -2.67 -19.62 8.53
C CYS A 190 -1.95 -19.82 9.87
N GLY A 191 -2.51 -19.25 10.94
CA GLY A 191 -1.83 -19.03 12.23
C GLY A 191 -1.21 -20.26 12.92
N CYS A 192 -1.52 -21.46 12.46
CA CYS A 192 -0.91 -22.72 12.91
C CYS A 192 0.59 -22.85 12.56
N LEU A 193 1.08 -22.17 11.52
CA LEU A 193 2.47 -22.28 11.03
C LEU A 193 3.31 -21.03 11.31
N ARG A 194 2.76 -20.03 12.01
CA ARG A 194 3.44 -18.75 12.35
C ARG A 194 4.44 -18.92 13.50
N SER A 195 5.31 -19.92 13.41
CA SER A 195 6.45 -20.11 14.31
C SER A 195 7.70 -19.53 13.65
N ARG A 196 8.25 -18.49 14.30
CA ARG A 196 9.57 -17.87 14.07
C ARG A 196 9.69 -16.91 12.88
N THR A 197 9.32 -15.65 13.12
CA THR A 197 10.10 -14.54 12.56
C THR A 197 11.51 -14.58 13.17
N VAL A 198 12.52 -14.86 12.35
CA VAL A 198 13.92 -14.63 12.69
C VAL A 198 14.15 -13.13 12.63
N SER A 199 14.37 -12.50 13.78
CA SER A 199 14.90 -11.13 13.85
C SER A 199 16.37 -11.16 13.41
N PRO A 200 16.80 -10.34 12.44
CA PRO A 200 18.22 -10.05 12.31
C PRO A 200 18.63 -9.18 13.50
N ASN A 201 19.67 -9.62 14.20
CA ASN A 201 20.40 -8.81 15.18
C ASN A 201 21.10 -7.64 14.49
#